data_AF-A0A7S1JBH9-F1
#
_entry.id   AF-A0A7S1JBH9-F1
#
_cell.length_a   1.000
_cell.length_b   1.000
_cell.length_c   1.000
_cell.angle_alpha   90.00
_cell.angle_beta   90.00
_cell.angle_gamma   90.00
#
_symmetry.space_group_name_H-M   'P 1'
#
loop_
_entity.id
_entity.type
_entity.pdbx_description
1 polymer ?
#
loop_
_entity_poly.entity_id
_entity_poly.type
_entity_poly.pdbx_seq_one_letter_code
_entity_poly.pdbx_strand_id
1 'polypeptide(L)'
;FSFIHAMSKAAVTALTGLAKEAFVYHLMEVKAQSNMSFDEIAEKIGVCNAYAGQLFYNQAQLKAETATKLKAAMPGLTDQDIEQMKIAPMRSWDDNLVKEPNVYRTIEACQHFGDSIKQIINEKFGDGIMSAIDFYVSVEKVIGAFGEARVVIKFNGKYLPYINQLEEIREKKTLPGATDAFMDVAIDTRCPEDSRVPKWEGDLPVYEVPATAKALIGKAKEDFVSHLHLIKAKAHVSFDAIAKHLGTTNIYAAQLINNQAQLKPVHATKLKELLPDLTDAMIRVMMLCPMRSWDPEIMKEPNVYRTVEACQHFGQSIKHIINEKFGDGIMSAIDFFYTVDKGIGKSGEPRVLLTFNGKFLPYVEETTEMLNAMDLKECE
;
A
#
# COMPACT_ATOMS: atom_id res chain seq x y z
N PHE A 1 39.90 13.59 6.57
CA PHE A 1 39.47 14.89 7.13
C PHE A 1 39.27 15.88 6.00
N SER A 2 38.11 16.55 5.97
CA SER A 2 37.68 17.60 5.02
C SER A 2 37.04 17.20 3.67
N PHE A 3 35.91 16.47 3.73
CA PHE A 3 34.86 16.57 2.68
C PHE A 3 33.48 17.01 3.23
N ILE A 4 33.39 17.32 4.53
CA ILE A 4 32.11 17.59 5.21
C ILE A 4 31.87 19.09 5.48
N HIS A 5 32.79 19.99 5.09
CA HIS A 5 32.71 21.41 5.47
C HIS A 5 32.22 22.35 4.35
N ALA A 6 31.09 22.01 3.72
CA ALA A 6 30.33 22.96 2.89
C ALA A 6 28.88 22.50 2.64
N MET A 7 28.05 22.38 3.68
CA MET A 7 26.59 22.22 3.54
C MET A 7 25.87 23.25 4.43
N SER A 8 26.12 24.54 4.19
CA SER A 8 25.48 25.68 4.90
C SER A 8 24.09 26.06 4.35
N LYS A 9 23.34 25.12 3.77
CA LYS A 9 21.92 25.34 3.47
C LYS A 9 21.15 24.15 4.00
N ALA A 10 20.10 24.43 4.79
CA ALA A 10 19.11 23.44 5.19
C ALA A 10 18.82 22.54 3.99
N ALA A 11 18.87 21.23 4.18
CA ALA A 11 18.63 20.31 3.08
C ALA A 11 17.27 20.63 2.46
N VAL A 12 17.26 20.93 1.16
CA VAL A 12 16.05 21.34 0.45
C VAL A 12 15.31 20.11 -0.10
N THR A 13 15.97 18.95 -0.15
CA THR A 13 15.49 17.73 -0.79
C THR A 13 15.86 16.47 -0.01
N ALA A 14 15.14 15.38 -0.25
CA ALA A 14 15.45 14.08 0.32
C ALA A 14 16.84 13.57 -0.13
N LEU A 15 17.60 12.97 0.78
CA LEU A 15 18.90 12.37 0.47
C LEU A 15 18.72 11.04 -0.29
N THR A 16 19.64 10.75 -1.20
CA THR A 16 19.70 9.50 -1.98
C THR A 16 21.13 8.96 -2.08
N GLY A 17 21.27 7.67 -2.42
CA GLY A 17 22.57 7.02 -2.67
C GLY A 17 23.61 7.27 -1.57
N LEU A 18 24.85 7.55 -1.98
CA LEU A 18 25.99 7.78 -1.07
C LEU A 18 25.76 8.89 -0.04
N ALA A 19 25.01 9.95 -0.39
CA ALA A 19 24.71 11.03 0.55
C ALA A 19 23.78 10.55 1.67
N LYS A 20 22.79 9.72 1.33
CA LYS A 20 21.92 9.08 2.33
C LYS A 20 22.70 8.11 3.19
N GLU A 21 23.55 7.27 2.58
CA GLU A 21 24.39 6.32 3.31
C GLU A 21 25.30 7.04 4.32
N ALA A 22 26.00 8.09 3.89
CA ALA A 22 26.86 8.89 4.77
C ALA A 22 26.07 9.52 5.93
N PHE A 23 24.86 10.02 5.67
CA PHE A 23 23.99 10.57 6.70
C PHE A 23 23.55 9.49 7.70
N VAL A 24 23.14 8.31 7.22
CA VAL A 24 22.79 7.18 8.08
C VAL A 24 23.97 6.73 8.94
N TYR A 25 25.18 6.68 8.38
CA TYR A 25 26.40 6.39 9.17
C TYR A 25 26.62 7.39 10.29
N HIS A 26 26.48 8.69 10.01
CA HIS A 26 26.55 9.76 11.02
C HIS A 26 25.50 9.59 12.11
N LEU A 27 24.23 9.34 11.75
CA LEU A 27 23.16 9.10 12.73
C LEU A 27 23.47 7.89 13.63
N MET A 28 23.99 6.80 13.05
CA MET A 28 24.37 5.60 13.80
C MET A 28 25.59 5.83 14.70
N GLU A 29 26.54 6.66 14.29
CA GLU A 29 27.67 7.07 15.12
C GLU A 29 27.19 7.85 16.34
N VAL A 30 26.31 8.84 16.16
CA VAL A 30 25.71 9.60 17.27
C VAL A 30 24.95 8.68 18.22
N LYS A 31 24.16 7.73 17.68
CA LYS A 31 23.50 6.70 18.49
C LYS A 31 24.51 5.88 19.29
N ALA A 32 25.57 5.39 18.66
CA ALA A 32 26.58 4.59 19.34
C ALA A 32 27.27 5.35 20.47
N GLN A 33 27.60 6.63 20.25
CA GLN A 33 28.19 7.52 21.26
C GLN A 33 27.25 7.79 22.45
N SER A 34 25.93 7.78 22.23
CA SER A 34 24.94 7.93 23.32
C SER A 34 24.84 6.70 24.23
N ASN A 35 25.34 5.54 23.78
CA ASN A 35 25.18 4.23 24.42
C ASN A 35 23.72 3.81 24.69
N MET A 36 22.74 4.43 24.01
CA MET A 36 21.33 4.09 24.14
C MET A 36 20.92 3.01 23.12
N SER A 37 20.03 2.12 23.55
CA SER A 37 19.31 1.17 22.69
C SER A 37 18.20 1.88 21.88
N PHE A 38 17.65 1.21 20.88
CA PHE A 38 16.48 1.75 20.18
C PHE A 38 15.24 1.77 21.08
N ASP A 39 15.11 0.84 22.04
CA ASP A 39 14.03 0.86 23.02
C ASP A 39 14.07 2.11 23.91
N GLU A 40 15.25 2.46 24.43
CA GLU A 40 15.43 3.64 25.28
C GLU A 40 15.18 4.95 24.51
N ILE A 41 15.61 5.01 23.25
CA ILE A 41 15.35 6.16 22.38
C ILE A 41 13.85 6.28 22.11
N ALA A 42 13.21 5.16 21.74
CA ALA A 42 11.79 5.08 21.43
C ALA A 42 10.92 5.50 22.62
N GLU A 43 11.25 5.04 23.82
CA GLU A 43 10.59 5.45 25.07
C GLU A 43 10.69 6.96 25.31
N LYS A 44 11.89 7.55 25.16
CA LYS A 44 12.09 8.99 25.37
C LYS A 44 11.30 9.87 24.39
N ILE A 45 11.12 9.40 23.15
CA ILE A 45 10.44 10.19 22.11
C ILE A 45 8.95 9.80 21.95
N GLY A 46 8.52 8.69 22.54
CA GLY A 46 7.12 8.24 22.53
C GLY A 46 6.70 7.51 21.25
N VAL A 47 7.61 6.76 20.62
CA VAL A 47 7.34 5.98 19.40
C VAL A 47 7.67 4.50 19.58
N CYS A 48 7.31 3.66 18.63
CA CYS A 48 7.69 2.25 18.60
C CYS A 48 9.18 2.07 18.32
N ASN A 49 9.79 1.00 18.86
CA ASN A 49 11.24 0.78 18.73
C ASN A 49 11.70 0.60 17.28
N ALA A 50 10.91 -0.06 16.44
CA ALA A 50 11.20 -0.18 15.02
C ALA A 50 11.15 1.19 14.31
N TYR A 51 10.18 2.04 14.66
CA TYR A 51 10.06 3.39 14.10
C TYR A 51 11.24 4.29 14.51
N ALA A 52 11.68 4.22 15.77
CA ALA A 52 12.91 4.88 16.21
C ALA A 52 14.11 4.41 15.37
N GLY A 53 14.20 3.12 15.06
CA GLY A 53 15.16 2.59 14.09
C GLY A 53 15.03 3.25 12.71
N GLN A 54 13.83 3.28 12.14
CA GLN A 54 13.57 3.88 10.82
C GLN A 54 13.98 5.35 10.74
N LEU A 55 13.83 6.14 11.81
CA LEU A 55 14.32 7.51 11.87
C LEU A 55 15.85 7.57 11.67
N PHE A 56 16.61 6.74 12.40
CA PHE A 56 18.07 6.71 12.31
C PHE A 56 18.58 6.11 10.99
N TYR A 57 17.83 5.19 10.36
CA TYR A 57 18.11 4.71 9.01
C TYR A 57 17.60 5.65 7.90
N ASN A 58 17.06 6.82 8.27
CA ASN A 58 16.47 7.81 7.35
C ASN A 58 15.42 7.18 6.39
N GLN A 59 14.54 6.35 6.94
CA GLN A 59 13.44 5.68 6.24
C GLN A 59 12.05 6.17 6.70
N ALA A 60 11.99 6.86 7.85
CA ALA A 60 10.81 7.56 8.33
C ALA A 60 11.08 9.07 8.45
N GLN A 61 10.03 9.88 8.27
CA GLN A 61 10.07 11.32 8.46
C GLN A 61 9.88 11.64 9.96
N LEU A 62 10.82 12.39 10.55
CA LEU A 62 10.68 12.94 11.89
C LEU A 62 9.59 14.01 11.91
N LYS A 63 8.57 13.86 12.75
CA LYS A 63 7.50 14.86 12.87
C LYS A 63 7.92 15.98 13.83
N ALA A 64 7.25 17.14 13.72
CA ALA A 64 7.59 18.32 14.50
C ALA A 64 7.47 18.09 16.01
N GLU A 65 6.46 17.31 16.44
CA GLU A 65 6.18 17.02 17.85
C GLU A 65 7.25 16.14 18.50
N THR A 66 7.76 15.15 17.77
CA THR A 66 8.83 14.24 18.22
C THR A 66 10.23 14.81 18.06
N ALA A 67 10.44 15.77 17.15
CA ALA A 67 11.75 16.37 16.88
C ALA A 67 12.40 16.98 18.13
N THR A 68 11.64 17.70 18.96
CA THR A 68 12.14 18.31 20.20
C THR A 68 12.60 17.24 21.19
N LYS A 69 11.82 16.16 21.34
CA LYS A 69 12.17 15.03 22.23
C LYS A 69 13.41 14.30 21.73
N LEU A 70 13.53 14.08 20.42
CA LEU A 70 14.70 13.43 19.84
C LEU A 70 15.95 14.26 20.03
N LYS A 71 15.89 15.58 19.79
CA LYS A 71 17.02 16.49 20.01
C LYS A 71 17.49 16.50 21.46
N ALA A 72 16.54 16.46 22.42
CA ALA A 72 16.87 16.36 23.84
C ALA A 72 17.48 15.00 24.21
N ALA A 73 16.98 13.90 23.64
CA ALA A 73 17.51 12.56 23.86
C ALA A 73 18.89 12.35 23.22
N MET A 74 19.15 13.00 22.08
CA MET A 74 20.34 12.81 21.25
C MET A 74 21.06 14.16 21.01
N PRO A 75 21.74 14.71 22.04
CA PRO A 75 22.38 16.02 21.94
C PRO A 75 23.53 16.08 20.92
N GLY A 76 24.05 14.93 20.47
CA GLY A 76 25.04 14.84 19.40
C GLY A 76 24.49 15.10 17.99
N LEU A 77 23.17 15.09 17.80
CA LEU A 77 22.55 15.51 16.54
C LEU A 77 22.61 17.03 16.43
N THR A 78 23.02 17.54 15.28
CA THR A 78 23.01 18.98 14.97
C THR A 78 21.59 19.45 14.62
N ASP A 79 21.36 20.76 14.56
CA ASP A 79 20.06 21.28 14.11
C ASP A 79 19.81 20.94 12.64
N GLN A 80 20.88 20.90 11.84
CA GLN A 80 20.83 20.48 10.45
C GLN A 80 20.42 19.01 10.31
N ASP A 81 20.89 18.13 11.20
CA ASP A 81 20.47 16.72 11.21
C ASP A 81 18.97 16.59 11.47
N ILE A 82 18.46 17.33 12.47
CA ILE A 82 17.02 17.34 12.79
C ILE A 82 16.20 17.87 11.61
N GLU A 83 16.62 18.96 10.97
CA GLU A 83 15.92 19.49 9.79
C GLU A 83 15.97 18.52 8.62
N GLN A 84 17.08 17.82 8.41
CA GLN A 84 17.18 16.79 7.38
C GLN A 84 16.25 15.60 7.67
N MET A 85 16.13 15.17 8.93
CA MET A 85 15.24 14.08 9.34
C MET A 85 13.75 14.44 9.20
N LYS A 86 13.39 15.74 9.21
CA LYS A 86 12.02 16.22 8.98
C LYS A 86 11.58 16.16 7.51
N ILE A 87 12.49 15.89 6.57
CA ILE A 87 12.16 15.77 5.15
C ILE A 87 11.65 14.35 4.86
N ALA A 88 10.55 14.25 4.11
CA ALA A 88 10.02 12.97 3.65
C ALA A 88 11.09 12.19 2.87
N PRO A 89 11.58 11.04 3.40
CA PRO A 89 12.79 10.42 2.88
C PRO A 89 12.57 9.80 1.49
N MET A 90 13.67 9.60 0.75
CA MET A 90 13.70 8.65 -0.35
C MET A 90 13.93 7.26 0.25
N ARG A 91 12.84 6.53 0.50
CA ARG A 91 12.89 5.20 1.11
C ARG A 91 13.65 4.22 0.21
N SER A 92 14.50 3.39 0.81
CA SER A 92 15.39 2.45 0.09
C SER A 92 15.86 1.33 1.02
N TRP A 93 16.34 0.21 0.46
CA TRP A 93 16.97 -0.87 1.20
C TRP A 93 18.23 -1.37 0.48
N ASP A 94 19.10 -2.08 1.20
CA ASP A 94 20.25 -2.78 0.62
C ASP A 94 19.80 -4.17 0.15
N ASP A 95 20.09 -4.53 -1.11
CA ASP A 95 19.76 -5.85 -1.67
C ASP A 95 20.51 -7.00 -0.97
N ASN A 96 21.59 -6.73 -0.24
CA ASN A 96 22.24 -7.74 0.60
C ASN A 96 21.52 -7.96 1.93
N LEU A 97 20.66 -7.03 2.36
CA LEU A 97 19.92 -7.14 3.62
C LEU A 97 19.01 -8.38 3.62
N VAL A 98 18.41 -8.72 2.49
CA VAL A 98 17.53 -9.91 2.38
C VAL A 98 18.29 -11.24 2.55
N LYS A 99 19.63 -11.22 2.47
CA LYS A 99 20.51 -12.37 2.68
C LYS A 99 21.02 -12.45 4.13
N GLU A 100 20.90 -11.38 4.89
CA GLU A 100 21.30 -11.36 6.29
C GLU A 100 20.41 -12.35 7.07
N PRO A 101 20.97 -13.28 7.87
CA PRO A 101 20.20 -14.35 8.49
C PRO A 101 18.94 -13.94 9.26
N ASN A 102 18.99 -12.87 10.07
CA ASN A 102 17.82 -12.44 10.85
C ASN A 102 16.68 -11.91 9.94
N VAL A 103 17.04 -11.10 8.94
CA VAL A 103 16.08 -10.60 7.94
C VAL A 103 15.57 -11.73 7.05
N TYR A 104 16.46 -12.59 6.56
CA TYR A 104 16.12 -13.75 5.73
C TYR A 104 15.10 -14.64 6.42
N ARG A 105 15.27 -14.94 7.72
CA ARG A 105 14.30 -15.74 8.49
C ARG A 105 12.93 -15.08 8.62
N THR A 106 12.89 -13.75 8.73
CA THR A 106 11.64 -12.99 8.77
C THR A 106 10.91 -13.04 7.42
N ILE A 107 11.64 -12.91 6.32
CA ILE A 107 11.12 -13.08 4.96
C ILE A 107 10.64 -14.53 4.74
N GLU A 108 11.43 -15.50 5.18
CA GLU A 108 11.13 -16.93 5.10
C GLU A 108 9.82 -17.27 5.84
N ALA A 109 9.59 -16.70 7.02
CA ALA A 109 8.32 -16.85 7.73
C ALA A 109 7.15 -16.31 6.89
N CYS A 110 7.29 -15.13 6.27
CA CYS A 110 6.26 -14.57 5.39
C CYS A 110 6.01 -15.44 4.15
N GLN A 111 7.04 -16.08 3.60
CA GLN A 111 6.91 -16.98 2.44
C GLN A 111 6.23 -18.31 2.81
N HIS A 112 6.61 -18.92 3.94
CA HIS A 112 6.06 -20.20 4.37
C HIS A 112 4.62 -20.08 4.87
N PHE A 113 4.31 -19.02 5.63
CA PHE A 113 2.98 -18.80 6.19
C PHE A 113 2.08 -17.91 5.32
N GLY A 114 2.59 -17.37 4.20
CA GLY A 114 1.90 -16.36 3.41
C GLY A 114 0.52 -16.78 2.92
N ASP A 115 0.38 -18.00 2.39
CA ASP A 115 -0.91 -18.55 1.95
C ASP A 115 -1.92 -18.60 3.11
N SER A 116 -1.50 -19.11 4.27
CA SER A 116 -2.34 -19.23 5.47
C SER A 116 -2.69 -17.86 6.05
N ILE A 117 -1.73 -16.95 6.17
CA ILE A 117 -1.95 -15.57 6.66
C ILE A 117 -2.94 -14.86 5.74
N LYS A 118 -2.73 -14.93 4.41
CA LYS A 118 -3.65 -14.34 3.44
C LYS A 118 -5.05 -14.93 3.59
N GLN A 119 -5.17 -16.24 3.75
CA GLN A 119 -6.46 -16.90 3.88
C GLN A 119 -7.19 -16.48 5.16
N ILE A 120 -6.50 -16.49 6.30
CA ILE A 120 -7.04 -16.05 7.60
C ILE A 120 -7.48 -14.58 7.54
N ILE A 121 -6.70 -13.70 6.89
CA ILE A 121 -7.11 -12.29 6.68
C ILE A 121 -8.39 -12.22 5.85
N ASN A 122 -8.51 -12.99 4.76
CA ASN A 122 -9.74 -12.97 3.94
C ASN A 122 -10.94 -13.53 4.70
N GLU A 123 -10.76 -14.55 5.54
CA GLU A 123 -11.82 -15.13 6.37
C GLU A 123 -12.32 -14.12 7.41
N LYS A 124 -11.41 -13.37 8.04
CA LYS A 124 -11.75 -12.40 9.08
C LYS A 124 -12.24 -11.06 8.56
N PHE A 125 -11.70 -10.58 7.44
CA PHE A 125 -11.90 -9.21 6.96
C PHE A 125 -12.48 -9.12 5.54
N GLY A 126 -12.47 -10.20 4.76
CA GLY A 126 -12.85 -10.22 3.34
C GLY A 126 -11.70 -9.89 2.37
N ASP A 127 -12.03 -9.67 1.09
CA ASP A 127 -11.04 -9.35 0.05
C ASP A 127 -10.39 -7.97 0.29
N GLY A 128 -9.14 -7.98 0.74
CA GLY A 128 -8.37 -6.78 1.06
C GLY A 128 -6.91 -7.10 1.37
N ILE A 129 -6.19 -6.11 1.90
CA ILE A 129 -4.81 -6.26 2.37
C ILE A 129 -4.60 -5.58 3.72
N MET A 130 -3.59 -6.02 4.46
CA MET A 130 -3.03 -5.26 5.58
C MET A 130 -2.11 -4.17 5.03
N SER A 131 -2.33 -2.92 5.43
CA SER A 131 -1.49 -1.77 5.07
C SER A 131 -0.07 -1.92 5.63
N ALA A 132 0.92 -1.42 4.88
CA ALA A 132 2.30 -1.25 5.34
C ALA A 132 2.67 0.26 5.48
N ILE A 133 1.66 1.12 5.59
CA ILE A 133 1.81 2.60 5.71
C ILE A 133 1.19 3.09 7.02
N ASP A 134 -0.09 2.78 7.23
CA ASP A 134 -0.78 2.87 8.51
C ASP A 134 -0.55 1.53 9.19
N PHE A 135 0.68 1.38 9.70
CA PHE A 135 1.30 0.13 10.09
C PHE A 135 2.25 0.37 11.23
N TYR A 136 2.16 -0.46 12.26
CA TYR A 136 2.95 -0.40 13.47
C TYR A 136 3.78 -1.67 13.60
N VAL A 137 5.06 -1.51 13.93
CA VAL A 137 5.98 -2.62 14.18
C VAL A 137 6.63 -2.49 15.56
N SER A 138 6.50 -3.55 16.36
CA SER A 138 7.31 -3.71 17.57
C SER A 138 8.12 -4.99 17.53
N VAL A 139 9.32 -4.94 18.10
CA VAL A 139 10.20 -6.11 18.29
C VAL A 139 10.49 -6.26 19.78
N GLU A 140 10.02 -7.33 20.39
CA GLU A 140 10.11 -7.55 21.84
C GLU A 140 10.89 -8.83 22.15
N LYS A 141 11.77 -8.77 23.16
CA LYS A 141 12.34 -9.98 23.78
C LYS A 141 11.39 -10.46 24.86
N VAL A 142 10.89 -11.68 24.71
CA VAL A 142 10.03 -12.34 25.70
C VAL A 142 10.66 -13.64 26.21
N ILE A 143 10.18 -14.15 27.34
CA ILE A 143 10.60 -15.45 27.87
C ILE A 143 9.58 -16.49 27.44
N GLY A 144 10.04 -17.53 26.74
CA GLY A 144 9.24 -18.66 26.31
C GLY A 144 8.85 -19.57 27.46
N ALA A 145 7.94 -20.51 27.20
CA ALA A 145 7.39 -21.41 28.22
C ALA A 145 8.44 -22.30 28.89
N PHE A 146 9.61 -22.50 28.26
CA PHE A 146 10.72 -23.29 28.80
C PHE A 146 11.89 -22.43 29.29
N GLY A 147 11.67 -21.13 29.52
CA GLY A 147 12.68 -20.20 30.01
C GLY A 147 13.64 -19.67 28.93
N GLU A 148 13.46 -20.05 27.68
CA GLU A 148 14.26 -19.59 26.55
C GLU A 148 13.90 -18.17 26.13
N ALA A 149 14.88 -17.39 25.66
CA ALA A 149 14.59 -16.09 25.05
C ALA A 149 13.91 -16.28 23.70
N ARG A 150 12.82 -15.53 23.48
CA ARG A 150 12.11 -15.47 22.20
C ARG A 150 12.03 -14.04 21.70
N VAL A 151 11.99 -13.89 20.38
CA VAL A 151 11.73 -12.62 19.70
C VAL A 151 10.29 -12.63 19.22
N VAL A 152 9.52 -11.62 19.62
CA VAL A 152 8.16 -11.39 19.14
C VAL A 152 8.20 -10.17 18.24
N ILE A 153 7.82 -10.35 16.98
CA ILE A 153 7.59 -9.26 16.04
C ILE A 153 6.08 -9.10 15.90
N LYS A 154 5.55 -7.92 16.22
CA LYS A 154 4.13 -7.60 16.04
C LYS A 154 3.98 -6.71 14.82
N PHE A 155 3.13 -7.13 13.89
CA PHE A 155 2.73 -6.37 12.72
C PHE A 155 1.27 -5.99 12.88
N ASN A 156 1.01 -4.71 13.09
CA ASN A 156 -0.35 -4.19 13.23
C ASN A 156 -0.62 -3.19 12.10
N GLY A 157 -1.35 -3.61 11.08
CA GLY A 157 -1.68 -2.77 9.94
C GLY A 157 -3.16 -2.56 9.76
N LYS A 158 -3.52 -1.35 9.34
CA LYS A 158 -4.88 -1.03 8.93
C LYS A 158 -5.34 -1.93 7.78
N TYR A 159 -6.51 -2.53 7.93
CA TYR A 159 -7.13 -3.29 6.84
C TYR A 159 -7.64 -2.36 5.74
N LEU A 160 -7.27 -2.67 4.49
CA LEU A 160 -7.68 -1.95 3.28
C LEU A 160 -8.52 -2.89 2.40
N PRO A 161 -9.86 -2.75 2.39
CA PRO A 161 -10.71 -3.56 1.53
C PRO A 161 -10.50 -3.18 0.06
N TYR A 162 -10.46 -4.18 -0.83
CA TYR A 162 -10.54 -3.90 -2.27
C TYR A 162 -11.92 -3.34 -2.61
N ILE A 163 -11.93 -2.10 -3.09
CA ILE A 163 -13.18 -1.41 -3.40
C ILE A 163 -13.81 -1.95 -4.67
N ASN A 164 -15.13 -1.90 -4.72
CA ASN A 164 -15.86 -2.04 -5.97
C ASN A 164 -15.71 -0.72 -6.75
N GLN A 165 -15.16 -0.76 -7.96
CA GLN A 165 -14.91 0.46 -8.73
C GLN A 165 -16.17 0.96 -9.44
N LEU A 166 -17.22 1.26 -8.66
CA LEU A 166 -18.50 1.76 -9.17
C LEU A 166 -18.36 3.19 -9.69
N GLU A 167 -18.90 3.47 -10.88
CA GLU A 167 -18.83 4.80 -11.52
C GLU A 167 -19.51 5.89 -10.67
N GLU A 168 -20.65 5.58 -10.05
CA GLU A 168 -21.34 6.52 -9.14
C GLU A 168 -20.49 6.94 -7.93
N ILE A 169 -19.59 6.07 -7.46
CA ILE A 169 -18.69 6.35 -6.35
C ILE A 169 -17.49 7.15 -6.88
N ARG A 170 -16.96 6.75 -8.04
CA ARG A 170 -15.88 7.45 -8.72
C ARG A 170 -16.24 8.91 -8.94
N GLU A 171 -17.42 9.19 -9.52
CA GLU A 171 -17.91 10.55 -9.81
C GLU A 171 -17.92 11.42 -8.54
N LYS A 172 -18.44 10.89 -7.42
CA LYS A 172 -18.47 11.59 -6.12
C LYS A 172 -17.08 11.82 -5.51
N LYS A 173 -16.12 10.93 -5.81
CA LYS A 173 -14.72 11.05 -5.38
C LYS A 173 -13.87 11.90 -6.35
N THR A 174 -14.42 12.30 -7.49
CA THR A 174 -13.75 13.24 -8.40
C THR A 174 -13.84 14.63 -7.81
N LEU A 175 -12.70 15.32 -7.66
CA LEU A 175 -12.68 16.69 -7.16
C LEU A 175 -13.49 17.60 -8.09
N PRO A 176 -14.46 18.39 -7.58
CA PRO A 176 -15.20 19.33 -8.41
C PRO A 176 -14.26 20.43 -8.90
N GLY A 177 -14.08 20.52 -10.22
CA GLY A 177 -13.41 21.63 -10.90
C GLY A 177 -11.96 21.88 -10.45
N ALA A 178 -10.99 21.24 -11.10
CA ALA A 178 -9.60 21.69 -11.06
C ALA A 178 -9.49 23.06 -11.78
N THR A 179 -9.90 24.12 -11.10
CA THR A 179 -9.57 25.51 -11.45
C THR A 179 -8.59 26.03 -10.41
N ASP A 180 -7.53 26.69 -10.88
CA ASP A 180 -6.33 27.17 -10.17
C ASP A 180 -6.57 28.01 -8.90
N ALA A 181 -7.05 27.40 -7.83
CA ALA A 181 -7.05 27.97 -6.49
C ALA A 181 -6.37 27.00 -5.54
N PHE A 182 -5.09 27.26 -5.27
CA PHE A 182 -4.40 26.75 -4.08
C PHE A 182 -5.15 27.29 -2.86
N MET A 183 -6.04 26.48 -2.31
CA MET A 183 -6.68 26.72 -1.01
C MET A 183 -5.95 25.86 0.00
N ASP A 184 -5.44 26.50 1.04
CA ASP A 184 -4.97 25.89 2.29
C ASP A 184 -6.10 25.04 2.89
N VAL A 185 -6.20 23.79 2.46
CA VAL A 185 -7.02 22.80 3.16
C VAL A 185 -6.14 22.23 4.25
N ALA A 186 -6.38 22.65 5.48
CA ALA A 186 -5.91 21.93 6.65
C ALA A 186 -6.39 20.48 6.51
N ILE A 187 -5.46 19.58 6.19
CA ILE A 187 -5.71 18.14 6.17
C ILE A 187 -5.92 17.75 7.63
N ASP A 188 -7.18 17.53 8.04
CA ASP A 188 -7.46 16.89 9.32
C ASP A 188 -6.83 15.48 9.26
N THR A 189 -5.71 15.31 9.94
CA THR A 189 -4.94 14.07 10.02
C THR A 189 -5.64 13.02 10.89
N ARG A 190 -6.73 13.39 11.57
CA ARG A 190 -7.59 12.41 12.23
C ARG A 190 -8.49 11.84 11.16
N CYS A 191 -8.37 10.53 10.95
CA CYS A 191 -9.42 9.78 10.28
C CYS A 191 -10.72 10.08 11.05
N PRO A 192 -11.73 10.76 10.47
CA PRO A 192 -13.06 10.67 11.02
C PRO A 192 -13.33 9.17 11.14
N GLU A 193 -13.90 8.71 12.26
CA GLU A 193 -14.37 7.32 12.38
C GLU A 193 -14.99 6.94 11.05
N ASP A 194 -14.33 6.04 10.30
CA ASP A 194 -14.72 5.77 8.93
C ASP A 194 -15.98 4.91 9.01
N SER A 195 -17.12 5.57 9.24
CA SER A 195 -18.47 5.00 9.30
C SER A 195 -18.89 4.35 7.98
N ARG A 196 -17.97 4.26 7.01
CA ARG A 196 -18.11 3.65 5.69
C ARG A 196 -17.35 2.32 5.59
N VAL A 197 -16.60 1.91 6.62
CA VAL A 197 -16.41 0.47 6.87
C VAL A 197 -17.71 0.03 7.51
N PRO A 198 -18.55 -0.77 6.85
CA PRO A 198 -19.73 -1.30 7.52
C PRO A 198 -19.25 -2.01 8.78
N LYS A 199 -19.68 -1.55 9.95
CA LYS A 199 -19.69 -2.43 11.11
C LYS A 199 -20.61 -3.56 10.72
N TRP A 200 -20.01 -4.72 10.55
CA TRP A 200 -20.74 -5.91 10.23
C TRP A 200 -21.52 -6.27 11.50
N GLU A 201 -22.86 -6.19 11.43
CA GLU A 201 -23.78 -6.39 12.56
C GLU A 201 -24.75 -7.56 12.30
N GLY A 202 -24.36 -8.52 11.47
CA GLY A 202 -25.13 -9.75 11.28
C GLY A 202 -24.18 -10.89 11.03
N ASP A 203 -24.54 -12.12 11.40
CA ASP A 203 -23.73 -13.31 11.15
C ASP A 203 -23.15 -13.31 9.73
N LEU A 204 -21.96 -13.91 9.59
CA LEU A 204 -21.24 -13.93 8.30
C LEU A 204 -22.24 -14.59 7.40
N PRO A 205 -22.62 -14.00 6.25
CA PRO A 205 -23.48 -14.72 5.35
C PRO A 205 -22.79 -16.06 5.15
N VAL A 206 -23.44 -17.12 5.63
CA VAL A 206 -22.96 -18.48 5.55
C VAL A 206 -23.12 -18.82 4.08
N TYR A 207 -22.22 -18.29 3.28
CA TYR A 207 -21.99 -18.78 1.95
C TYR A 207 -21.48 -20.18 2.18
N GLU A 208 -22.23 -21.17 1.70
CA GLU A 208 -21.65 -22.48 1.37
C GLU A 208 -20.63 -22.25 0.23
N VAL A 209 -19.52 -21.59 0.55
CA VAL A 209 -18.27 -21.79 -0.13
C VAL A 209 -17.93 -23.23 0.22
N PRO A 210 -17.82 -24.15 -0.75
CA PRO A 210 -17.30 -25.48 -0.45
C PRO A 210 -16.02 -25.25 0.37
N ALA A 211 -15.92 -25.89 1.54
CA ALA A 211 -14.84 -25.72 2.52
C ALA A 211 -13.41 -26.02 1.99
N THR A 212 -13.27 -26.11 0.67
CA THR A 212 -12.12 -26.53 -0.13
C THR A 212 -11.84 -25.63 -1.34
N ALA A 213 -12.63 -24.57 -1.60
CA ALA A 213 -12.44 -23.76 -2.81
C ALA A 213 -11.28 -22.74 -2.65
N LYS A 214 -10.03 -23.20 -2.87
CA LYS A 214 -8.85 -22.33 -2.97
C LYS A 214 -8.94 -21.47 -4.24
N ALA A 215 -8.51 -20.21 -4.15
CA ALA A 215 -8.34 -19.36 -5.33
C ALA A 215 -7.42 -20.03 -6.37
N LEU A 216 -7.75 -19.89 -7.66
CA LEU A 216 -6.96 -20.47 -8.74
C LEU A 216 -5.57 -19.82 -8.83
N ILE A 217 -4.55 -20.64 -9.10
CA ILE A 217 -3.15 -20.23 -9.26
C ILE A 217 -2.51 -20.89 -10.49
N GLY A 218 -1.40 -20.32 -10.98
CA GLY A 218 -0.60 -20.87 -12.07
C GLY A 218 -1.43 -21.28 -13.29
N LYS A 219 -1.12 -22.46 -13.84
CA LYS A 219 -1.76 -22.97 -15.07
C LYS A 219 -3.28 -23.08 -14.99
N ALA A 220 -3.83 -23.50 -13.84
CA ALA A 220 -5.27 -23.58 -13.65
C ALA A 220 -5.95 -22.21 -13.75
N LYS A 221 -5.30 -21.15 -13.25
CA LYS A 221 -5.79 -19.78 -13.42
C LYS A 221 -5.69 -19.32 -14.87
N GLU A 222 -4.59 -19.61 -15.54
CA GLU A 222 -4.40 -19.26 -16.96
C GLU A 222 -5.46 -19.90 -17.86
N ASP A 223 -5.76 -21.18 -17.65
CA ASP A 223 -6.77 -21.92 -18.43
C ASP A 223 -8.17 -21.37 -18.15
N PHE A 224 -8.47 -21.05 -16.89
CA PHE A 224 -9.73 -20.41 -16.51
C PHE A 224 -9.90 -19.02 -17.15
N VAL A 225 -8.87 -18.18 -17.10
CA VAL A 225 -8.87 -16.84 -17.75
C VAL A 225 -9.02 -16.97 -19.26
N SER A 226 -8.33 -17.93 -19.88
CA SER A 226 -8.46 -18.22 -21.31
C SER A 226 -9.91 -18.59 -21.67
N HIS A 227 -10.57 -19.42 -20.85
CA HIS A 227 -11.97 -19.77 -21.02
C HIS A 227 -12.90 -18.54 -20.88
N LEU A 228 -12.67 -17.67 -19.89
CA LEU A 228 -13.45 -16.43 -19.74
C LEU A 228 -13.32 -15.51 -20.96
N HIS A 229 -12.13 -15.39 -21.54
CA HIS A 229 -11.91 -14.63 -22.78
C HIS A 229 -12.61 -15.25 -23.98
N LEU A 230 -12.66 -16.58 -24.09
CA LEU A 230 -13.42 -17.28 -25.14
C LEU A 230 -14.92 -17.01 -25.04
N ILE A 231 -15.49 -17.07 -23.84
CA ILE A 231 -16.91 -16.74 -23.59
C ILE A 231 -17.19 -15.29 -23.98
N LYS A 232 -16.35 -14.35 -23.53
CA LYS A 232 -16.47 -12.93 -23.90
C LYS A 232 -16.39 -12.71 -25.41
N ALA A 233 -15.45 -13.38 -26.09
CA ALA A 233 -15.27 -13.27 -27.52
C ALA A 233 -16.50 -13.80 -28.28
N LYS A 234 -17.06 -14.94 -27.87
CA LYS A 234 -18.28 -15.52 -28.45
C LYS A 234 -19.52 -14.63 -28.26
N ALA A 235 -19.60 -13.94 -27.13
CA ALA A 235 -20.68 -12.98 -26.86
C ALA A 235 -20.51 -11.65 -27.61
N HIS A 236 -19.36 -11.40 -28.26
CA HIS A 236 -19.04 -10.16 -28.97
C HIS A 236 -19.20 -8.87 -28.14
N VAL A 237 -18.98 -8.95 -26.83
CA VAL A 237 -19.09 -7.79 -25.92
C VAL A 237 -17.72 -7.15 -25.67
N SER A 238 -17.67 -5.81 -25.63
CA SER A 238 -16.47 -5.05 -25.24
C SER A 238 -16.35 -4.93 -23.71
N PHE A 239 -15.17 -4.56 -23.20
CA PHE A 239 -15.02 -4.26 -21.78
C PHE A 239 -15.83 -3.05 -21.35
N ASP A 240 -15.96 -2.02 -22.20
CA ASP A 240 -16.82 -0.86 -21.93
C ASP A 240 -18.31 -1.25 -21.83
N ALA A 241 -18.76 -2.20 -22.65
CA ALA A 241 -20.14 -2.70 -22.58
C ALA A 241 -20.39 -3.44 -21.26
N ILE A 242 -19.44 -4.30 -20.84
CA ILE A 242 -19.50 -4.98 -19.54
C ILE A 242 -19.51 -3.94 -18.41
N ALA A 243 -18.56 -3.01 -18.42
CA ALA A 243 -18.40 -1.95 -17.43
C ALA A 243 -19.67 -1.12 -17.28
N LYS A 244 -20.26 -0.68 -18.39
CA LYS A 244 -21.51 0.07 -18.41
C LYS A 244 -22.68 -0.71 -17.80
N HIS A 245 -22.81 -2.01 -18.12
CA HIS A 245 -23.89 -2.84 -17.58
C HIS A 245 -23.74 -3.09 -16.07
N LEU A 246 -22.49 -3.26 -15.61
CA LEU A 246 -22.18 -3.44 -14.19
C LEU A 246 -22.19 -2.12 -13.40
N GLY A 247 -22.05 -0.97 -14.07
CA GLY A 247 -21.83 0.33 -13.44
C GLY A 247 -20.44 0.46 -12.82
N THR A 248 -19.43 -0.18 -13.42
CA THR A 248 -18.03 -0.17 -12.94
C THR A 248 -17.10 0.50 -13.96
N THR A 249 -15.84 0.74 -13.58
CA THR A 249 -14.81 1.16 -14.55
C THR A 249 -14.51 0.06 -15.58
N ASN A 250 -14.01 0.46 -16.75
CA ASN A 250 -13.65 -0.47 -17.83
C ASN A 250 -12.46 -1.36 -17.48
N ILE A 251 -11.50 -0.85 -16.72
CA ILE A 251 -10.42 -1.67 -16.18
C ILE A 251 -10.95 -2.69 -15.18
N TYR A 252 -11.85 -2.31 -14.27
CA TYR A 252 -12.39 -3.27 -13.30
C TYR A 252 -13.14 -4.42 -14.01
N ALA A 253 -13.93 -4.11 -15.04
CA ALA A 253 -14.55 -5.12 -15.89
C ALA A 253 -13.52 -6.05 -16.56
N ALA A 254 -12.39 -5.51 -17.04
CA ALA A 254 -11.29 -6.32 -17.56
C ALA A 254 -10.60 -7.17 -16.48
N GLN A 255 -10.43 -6.65 -15.25
CA GLN A 255 -9.83 -7.38 -14.13
C GLN A 255 -10.74 -8.54 -13.67
N LEU A 256 -12.06 -8.41 -13.77
CA LEU A 256 -12.99 -9.52 -13.52
C LEU A 256 -12.74 -10.67 -14.52
N ILE A 257 -12.67 -10.37 -15.82
CA ILE A 257 -12.42 -11.39 -16.87
C ILE A 257 -11.01 -12.00 -16.76
N ASN A 258 -10.02 -11.22 -16.30
CA ASN A 258 -8.67 -11.72 -16.02
C ASN A 258 -8.53 -12.41 -14.66
N ASN A 259 -9.62 -12.57 -13.90
CA ASN A 259 -9.64 -13.16 -12.55
C ASN A 259 -8.62 -12.52 -11.59
N GLN A 260 -8.53 -11.19 -11.63
CA GLN A 260 -7.66 -10.35 -10.79
C GLN A 260 -8.47 -9.45 -9.83
N ALA A 261 -9.78 -9.36 -10.03
CA ALA A 261 -10.72 -8.69 -9.13
C ALA A 261 -11.82 -9.68 -8.74
N GLN A 262 -12.31 -9.57 -7.50
CA GLN A 262 -13.43 -10.36 -7.01
C GLN A 262 -14.74 -9.84 -7.62
N LEU A 263 -15.51 -10.72 -8.24
CA LEU A 263 -16.89 -10.45 -8.63
C LEU A 263 -17.75 -10.34 -7.36
N LYS A 264 -18.35 -9.17 -7.13
CA LYS A 264 -19.26 -8.99 -5.99
C LYS A 264 -20.63 -9.63 -6.30
N PRO A 265 -21.34 -10.21 -5.31
CA PRO A 265 -22.63 -10.89 -5.53
C PRO A 265 -23.67 -10.06 -6.29
N VAL A 266 -23.74 -8.76 -5.98
CA VAL A 266 -24.65 -7.80 -6.63
C VAL A 266 -24.46 -7.70 -8.15
N HIS A 267 -23.28 -8.04 -8.66
CA HIS A 267 -22.92 -7.96 -10.08
C HIS A 267 -23.02 -9.31 -10.80
N ALA A 268 -23.19 -10.42 -10.08
CA ALA A 268 -23.13 -11.76 -10.65
C ALA A 268 -24.23 -12.01 -11.70
N THR A 269 -25.48 -11.68 -11.37
CA THR A 269 -26.62 -11.80 -12.30
C THR A 269 -26.40 -10.95 -13.55
N LYS A 270 -26.02 -9.68 -13.36
CA LYS A 270 -25.77 -8.75 -14.47
C LYS A 270 -24.65 -9.25 -15.40
N LEU A 271 -23.57 -9.79 -14.84
CA LEU A 271 -22.48 -10.33 -15.66
C LEU A 271 -22.93 -11.56 -16.47
N LYS A 272 -23.74 -12.44 -15.87
CA LYS A 272 -24.29 -13.63 -16.53
C LYS A 272 -25.30 -13.28 -17.64
N GLU A 273 -26.04 -12.18 -17.51
CA GLU A 273 -26.91 -11.68 -18.59
C GLU A 273 -26.11 -11.32 -19.86
N LEU A 274 -24.94 -10.70 -19.71
CA LEU A 274 -24.06 -10.37 -20.84
C LEU A 274 -23.28 -11.56 -21.36
N LEU A 275 -22.90 -12.48 -20.47
CA LEU A 275 -22.08 -13.65 -20.76
C LEU A 275 -22.84 -14.92 -20.34
N PRO A 276 -23.87 -15.34 -21.11
CA PRO A 276 -24.79 -16.41 -20.71
C PRO A 276 -24.11 -17.79 -20.58
N ASP A 277 -22.97 -17.97 -21.24
CA ASP A 277 -22.18 -19.21 -21.16
C ASP A 277 -21.35 -19.31 -19.86
N LEU A 278 -21.37 -18.29 -18.99
CA LEU A 278 -20.80 -18.41 -17.65
C LEU A 278 -21.61 -19.39 -16.81
N THR A 279 -21.00 -20.53 -16.48
CA THR A 279 -21.61 -21.50 -15.58
C THR A 279 -21.62 -20.98 -14.14
N ASP A 280 -22.52 -21.51 -13.31
CA ASP A 280 -22.57 -21.14 -11.88
C ASP A 280 -21.29 -21.50 -11.15
N ALA A 281 -20.58 -22.54 -11.58
CA ALA A 281 -19.26 -22.89 -11.05
C ALA A 281 -18.22 -21.81 -11.36
N MET A 282 -18.23 -21.26 -12.57
CA MET A 282 -17.32 -20.18 -12.96
C MET A 282 -17.63 -18.89 -12.19
N ILE A 283 -18.92 -18.54 -12.05
CA ILE A 283 -19.34 -17.40 -11.23
C ILE A 283 -18.87 -17.57 -9.78
N ARG A 284 -19.05 -18.75 -9.18
CA ARG A 284 -18.55 -19.03 -7.82
C ARG A 284 -17.03 -18.82 -7.71
N VAL A 285 -16.25 -19.26 -8.70
CA VAL A 285 -14.79 -19.02 -8.73
C VAL A 285 -14.48 -17.52 -8.81
N MET A 286 -15.16 -16.76 -9.67
CA MET A 286 -14.96 -15.31 -9.81
C MET A 286 -15.34 -14.55 -8.53
N MET A 287 -16.22 -15.11 -7.70
CA MET A 287 -16.63 -14.52 -6.42
C MET A 287 -15.65 -14.82 -5.26
N LEU A 288 -14.64 -15.67 -5.45
CA LEU A 288 -13.58 -15.89 -4.45
C LEU A 288 -12.61 -14.70 -4.42
N CYS A 289 -11.92 -14.50 -3.29
CA CYS A 289 -10.81 -13.55 -3.22
C CYS A 289 -9.69 -14.04 -4.16
N PRO A 290 -9.36 -13.34 -5.26
CA PRO A 290 -8.44 -13.86 -6.25
C PRO A 290 -7.01 -13.91 -5.72
N MET A 291 -6.23 -14.89 -6.18
CA MET A 291 -4.77 -14.82 -6.08
C MET A 291 -4.28 -13.89 -7.18
N ARG A 292 -4.06 -12.61 -6.85
CA ARG A 292 -3.64 -11.60 -7.84
C ARG A 292 -2.22 -11.90 -8.33
N SER A 293 -2.02 -11.83 -9.64
CA SER A 293 -0.75 -12.18 -10.30
C SER A 293 -0.66 -11.56 -11.69
N TRP A 294 0.54 -11.47 -12.25
CA TRP A 294 0.75 -10.97 -13.61
C TRP A 294 1.84 -11.80 -14.31
N ASP A 295 1.82 -11.83 -15.64
CA ASP A 295 2.82 -12.53 -16.46
C ASP A 295 4.05 -11.64 -16.67
N PRO A 296 5.26 -12.03 -16.23
CA PRO A 296 6.52 -11.32 -16.49
C PRO A 296 6.69 -10.80 -17.93
N GLU A 297 6.23 -11.55 -18.92
CA GLU A 297 6.36 -11.19 -20.33
C GLU A 297 5.52 -9.98 -20.74
N ILE A 298 4.49 -9.62 -19.96
CA ILE A 298 3.65 -8.44 -20.23
C ILE A 298 4.47 -7.14 -20.23
N MET A 299 5.60 -7.10 -19.53
CA MET A 299 6.49 -5.94 -19.48
C MET A 299 7.19 -5.68 -20.82
N LYS A 300 7.22 -6.67 -21.72
CA LYS A 300 7.74 -6.53 -23.08
C LYS A 300 6.66 -6.07 -24.07
N GLU A 301 5.38 -6.14 -23.68
CA GLU A 301 4.29 -5.65 -24.52
C GLU A 301 4.40 -4.10 -24.63
N PRO A 302 4.43 -3.53 -25.85
CA PRO A 302 4.71 -2.10 -26.02
C PRO A 302 3.78 -1.14 -25.26
N ASN A 303 2.47 -1.36 -25.18
CA ASN A 303 1.58 -0.44 -24.46
C ASN A 303 1.84 -0.46 -22.94
N VAL A 304 2.09 -1.65 -22.39
CA VAL A 304 2.46 -1.81 -20.98
C VAL A 304 3.85 -1.24 -20.71
N TYR A 305 4.84 -1.54 -21.56
CA TYR A 305 6.20 -1.01 -21.45
C TYR A 305 6.20 0.52 -21.41
N ARG A 306 5.45 1.19 -22.30
CA ARG A 306 5.35 2.67 -22.31
C ARG A 306 4.73 3.24 -21.04
N THR A 307 3.74 2.54 -20.46
CA THR A 307 3.12 2.95 -19.20
C THR A 307 4.12 2.84 -18.03
N VAL A 308 4.90 1.76 -18.00
CA VAL A 308 5.96 1.57 -17.01
C VAL A 308 7.09 2.58 -17.20
N GLU A 309 7.53 2.82 -18.43
CA GLU A 309 8.54 3.81 -18.80
C GLU A 309 8.13 5.23 -18.34
N ALA A 310 6.85 5.59 -18.48
CA ALA A 310 6.33 6.85 -17.94
C ALA A 310 6.47 6.91 -16.41
N CYS A 311 6.11 5.84 -15.68
CA CYS A 311 6.32 5.78 -14.23
C CYS A 311 7.80 5.86 -13.82
N GLN A 312 8.70 5.28 -14.61
CA GLN A 312 10.14 5.33 -14.35
C GLN A 312 10.71 6.73 -14.59
N HIS A 313 10.38 7.36 -15.71
CA HIS A 313 10.88 8.70 -16.05
C HIS A 313 10.28 9.80 -15.19
N PHE A 314 8.98 9.74 -14.90
CA PHE A 314 8.28 10.78 -14.14
C PHE A 314 8.14 10.47 -12.65
N GLY A 315 8.54 9.28 -12.20
CA GLY A 315 8.27 8.80 -10.83
C GLY A 315 8.79 9.73 -9.74
N GLN A 316 9.99 10.28 -9.89
CA GLN A 316 10.54 11.22 -8.92
C GLN A 316 9.75 12.54 -8.87
N SER A 317 9.38 13.08 -10.04
CA SER A 317 8.56 14.29 -10.14
C SER A 317 7.15 14.07 -9.58
N ILE A 318 6.53 12.92 -9.89
CA ILE A 318 5.23 12.52 -9.33
C ILE A 318 5.31 12.46 -7.81
N LYS A 319 6.34 11.81 -7.25
CA LYS A 319 6.57 11.75 -5.79
C LYS A 319 6.70 13.15 -5.18
N HIS A 320 7.52 14.03 -5.78
CA HIS A 320 7.72 15.38 -5.26
C HIS A 320 6.41 16.18 -5.26
N ILE A 321 5.66 16.15 -6.37
CA ILE A 321 4.38 16.87 -6.47
C ILE A 321 3.34 16.31 -5.48
N ILE A 322 3.28 14.99 -5.30
CA ILE A 322 2.42 14.38 -4.27
C ILE A 322 2.82 14.88 -2.88
N ASN A 323 4.12 14.88 -2.57
CA ASN A 323 4.61 15.34 -1.28
C ASN A 323 4.35 16.84 -1.03
N GLU A 324 4.49 17.68 -2.06
CA GLU A 324 4.15 19.11 -1.98
C GLU A 324 2.66 19.34 -1.73
N LYS A 325 1.79 18.54 -2.37
CA LYS A 325 0.34 18.72 -2.29
C LYS A 325 -0.31 18.06 -1.08
N PHE A 326 0.23 16.92 -0.62
CA PHE A 326 -0.43 16.05 0.37
C PHE A 326 0.46 15.71 1.58
N GLY A 327 1.75 16.01 1.54
CA GLY A 327 2.72 15.62 2.58
C GLY A 327 3.32 14.23 2.37
N ASP A 328 4.04 13.71 3.37
CA ASP A 328 4.65 12.37 3.30
C ASP A 328 3.59 11.27 3.31
N GLY A 329 3.41 10.61 2.17
CA GLY A 329 2.44 9.54 1.99
C GLY A 329 2.52 8.91 0.61
N ILE A 330 1.54 8.08 0.28
CA ILE A 330 1.42 7.43 -1.03
C ILE A 330 0.01 7.54 -1.60
N MET A 331 -0.12 7.46 -2.93
CA MET A 331 -1.39 7.19 -3.59
C MET A 331 -1.67 5.68 -3.51
N SER A 332 -2.80 5.28 -2.91
CA SER A 332 -3.20 3.88 -2.81
C SER A 332 -3.46 3.26 -4.18
N ALA A 333 -3.10 1.98 -4.33
CA ALA A 333 -3.51 1.11 -5.44
C ALA A 333 -4.65 0.14 -5.05
N ILE A 334 -5.30 0.36 -3.89
CA ILE A 334 -6.38 -0.48 -3.35
C ILE A 334 -7.71 0.29 -3.34
N ASP A 335 -7.81 1.37 -2.57
CA ASP A 335 -8.89 2.36 -2.73
C ASP A 335 -8.50 3.26 -3.91
N PHE A 336 -8.70 2.69 -5.10
CA PHE A 336 -8.14 3.16 -6.34
C PHE A 336 -9.09 2.91 -7.51
N PHE A 337 -9.28 3.93 -8.33
CA PHE A 337 -10.02 3.87 -9.58
C PHE A 337 -9.06 4.04 -10.76
N TYR A 338 -9.24 3.21 -11.77
CA TYR A 338 -8.48 3.28 -13.01
C TYR A 338 -9.40 3.19 -14.22
N THR A 339 -9.23 4.13 -15.17
CA THR A 339 -9.88 4.08 -16.48
C THR A 339 -8.87 4.25 -17.61
N VAL A 340 -9.22 3.66 -18.74
CA VAL A 340 -8.51 3.84 -20.02
C VAL A 340 -9.51 4.34 -21.05
N ASP A 341 -9.34 5.58 -21.48
CA ASP A 341 -10.31 6.26 -22.35
C ASP A 341 -9.65 6.78 -23.62
N LYS A 342 -10.45 6.95 -24.68
CA LYS A 342 -10.01 7.65 -25.89
C LYS A 342 -10.20 9.16 -25.69
N GLY A 343 -9.10 9.90 -25.73
CA GLY A 343 -9.08 11.35 -25.82
C GLY A 343 -8.94 11.85 -27.26
N ILE A 344 -9.15 13.15 -27.45
CA ILE A 344 -8.84 13.85 -28.70
C ILE A 344 -7.88 14.99 -28.37
N GLY A 345 -6.73 15.01 -29.03
CA GLY A 345 -5.73 16.06 -28.88
C GLY A 345 -6.12 17.36 -29.60
N LYS A 346 -5.33 18.41 -29.37
CA LYS A 346 -5.64 19.75 -29.90
C LYS A 346 -5.68 19.81 -31.43
N SER A 347 -4.99 18.90 -32.11
CA SER A 347 -4.96 18.81 -33.58
C SER A 347 -5.94 17.76 -34.12
N GLY A 348 -6.85 17.26 -33.29
CA GLY A 348 -7.83 16.23 -33.66
C GLY A 348 -7.28 14.80 -33.63
N GLU A 349 -6.02 14.61 -33.24
CA GLU A 349 -5.40 13.29 -33.17
C GLU A 349 -5.95 12.46 -31.99
N PRO A 350 -6.15 11.13 -32.15
CA PRO A 350 -6.58 10.29 -31.04
C PRO A 350 -5.51 10.23 -29.96
N ARG A 351 -5.94 10.25 -28.70
CA ARG A 351 -5.10 10.11 -27.51
C ARG A 351 -5.62 8.95 -26.66
N VAL A 352 -4.73 8.29 -25.92
CA VAL A 352 -5.09 7.34 -24.87
C VAL A 352 -4.95 8.05 -23.54
N LEU A 353 -6.01 8.07 -22.75
CA LEU A 353 -6.06 8.71 -21.44
C LEU A 353 -6.07 7.62 -20.38
N LEU A 354 -5.03 7.62 -19.54
CA LEU A 354 -4.94 6.75 -18.37
C LEU A 354 -5.21 7.60 -17.14
N THR A 355 -6.29 7.32 -16.42
CA THR A 355 -6.66 8.11 -15.23
C THR A 355 -6.46 7.29 -13.96
N PHE A 356 -5.44 7.65 -13.18
CA PHE A 356 -5.14 7.06 -11.88
C PHE A 356 -5.75 7.93 -10.78
N ASN A 357 -6.76 7.41 -10.06
CA ASN A 357 -7.38 8.12 -8.94
C ASN A 357 -7.32 7.24 -7.69
N GLY A 358 -6.32 7.46 -6.84
CA GLY A 358 -6.13 6.72 -5.59
C GLY A 358 -6.30 7.58 -4.36
N LYS A 359 -6.84 6.97 -3.30
CA LYS A 359 -6.86 7.56 -1.95
C LYS A 359 -5.44 7.86 -1.48
N PHE A 360 -5.20 9.08 -1.00
CA PHE A 360 -3.94 9.42 -0.36
C PHE A 360 -3.86 8.75 1.03
N LEU A 361 -2.72 8.12 1.31
CA LEU A 361 -2.41 7.45 2.57
C LEU A 361 -1.17 8.12 3.19
N PRO A 362 -1.34 8.98 4.21
CA PRO A 362 -0.21 9.58 4.91
C PRO A 362 0.57 8.52 5.68
N TYR A 363 1.90 8.65 5.72
CA TYR A 363 2.71 7.87 6.64
C TYR A 363 2.42 8.30 8.07
N VAL A 364 2.03 7.33 8.89
CA VAL A 364 1.70 7.54 10.30
C VAL A 364 2.99 7.52 11.12
N GLU A 365 3.07 8.39 12.12
CA GLU A 365 4.11 8.27 13.14
C GLU A 365 3.66 7.22 14.15
N GLU A 366 4.46 6.16 14.32
CA GLU A 366 4.09 5.02 15.15
C GLU A 366 4.25 5.33 16.64
N THR A 367 3.42 6.24 17.17
CA THR A 367 3.47 6.64 18.58
C THR A 367 2.96 5.51 19.49
N THR A 368 3.57 5.38 20.67
CA THR A 368 3.13 4.39 21.66
C THR A 368 1.73 4.70 22.19
N GLU A 369 1.36 5.98 22.26
CA GLU A 369 0.01 6.41 22.64
C GLU A 369 -1.04 5.88 21.66
N MET A 370 -0.82 6.02 20.35
CA MET A 370 -1.73 5.47 19.34
C MET A 370 -1.77 3.95 19.38
N LEU A 371 -0.62 3.28 19.53
CA LEU A 371 -0.57 1.83 19.63
C LEU A 371 -1.34 1.31 20.86
N ASN A 372 -1.20 1.96 22.02
CA ASN A 372 -1.91 1.59 23.25
C ASN A 372 -3.41 1.92 23.16
N ALA A 373 -3.78 3.01 22.50
CA ALA A 373 -5.18 3.34 22.24
C ALA A 373 -5.87 2.34 21.28
N MET A 374 -5.07 1.62 20.47
CA MET A 374 -5.52 0.51 19.64
C MET A 374 -5.66 -0.81 20.42
N ASP A 375 -5.64 -0.79 21.76
CA ASP A 375 -5.91 -1.95 22.62
C ASP A 375 -7.08 -2.73 22.03
N LEU A 376 -6.75 -3.92 21.52
CA LEU A 376 -7.58 -4.73 20.65
C LEU A 376 -8.85 -5.08 21.41
N LYS A 377 -9.93 -4.31 21.25
CA LYS A 377 -11.27 -4.86 21.44
C LYS A 377 -11.32 -6.03 20.48
N GLU A 378 -11.47 -7.25 21.01
CA GLU A 378 -11.71 -8.42 20.18
C GLU A 378 -12.81 -8.04 19.18
N CYS A 379 -12.59 -8.31 17.89
CA CYS A 379 -13.71 -8.27 16.96
C CYS A 379 -14.71 -9.31 17.44
N GLU A 380 -15.82 -8.85 18.03
CA GLU A 380 -16.99 -9.67 18.35
C GLU A 380 -17.53 -10.36 17.10
#